data_AF-C6LAD8-F1
#
_entry.id   AF-C6LAD8-F1
#
_cell.length_a   1.000
_cell.length_b   1.000
_cell.length_c   1.000
_cell.angle_alpha   90.00
_cell.angle_beta   90.00
_cell.angle_gamma   90.00
#
_symmetry.space_group_name_H-M   'P 1'
#
loop_
_entity.id
_entity.type
_entity.pdbx_description
1 polymer ?
#
loop_
_entity_poly.entity_id
_entity_poly.type
_entity_poly.pdbx_seq_one_letter_code
_entity_poly.pdbx_strand_id
1 'polypeptide(L)'
;MVHFELKKVFAKRSSQIALLLLLVFVLYLARLQISYMVWINEDGTELTGKAAAEKFREEAGRWYGPLSEEKIAEVISQGYHQGNREIRMLLTWSFGGFRNTDSAVTDSLVPEDAVSFYDNRVKNLQKWLQEMGTWYTDGEKEFMIARYEAMETPLAYQYANGWQKAASGASGVQMFLLLVTGFLVSGIFSEEYRTGASAVFFSTALGRNRATAAKIKAGLLLITTVYWSGFALYSVPVFMELGTGGADCMI
;
A
#
# COMPACT_ATOMS: atom_id res chain seq x y z
N MET A 1 -11.34 -35.08 -3.71
CA MET A 1 -11.15 -34.80 -2.27
C MET A 1 -10.99 -33.32 -1.98
N VAL A 2 -10.04 -32.60 -2.59
CA VAL A 2 -9.85 -31.15 -2.38
C VAL A 2 -11.13 -30.34 -2.64
N HIS A 3 -11.80 -30.58 -3.78
CA HIS A 3 -13.09 -29.93 -4.10
C HIS A 3 -14.16 -30.14 -3.01
N PHE A 4 -14.22 -31.35 -2.43
CA PHE A 4 -15.17 -31.66 -1.37
C PHE A 4 -14.87 -30.86 -0.09
N GLU A 5 -13.59 -30.77 0.30
CA GLU A 5 -13.16 -29.96 1.44
C GLU A 5 -13.51 -28.47 1.25
N LEU A 6 -13.26 -27.92 0.06
CA LEU A 6 -13.64 -26.55 -0.27
C LEU A 6 -15.16 -26.35 -0.25
N LYS A 7 -15.92 -27.23 -0.92
CA LYS A 7 -17.40 -27.17 -0.94
C LYS A 7 -17.97 -27.21 0.48
N LYS A 8 -17.40 -28.04 1.36
CA LYS A 8 -17.79 -28.15 2.76
C LYS A 8 -17.59 -26.84 3.52
N VAL A 9 -16.49 -26.13 3.28
CA VAL A 9 -16.26 -24.79 3.87
C VAL A 9 -17.29 -23.79 3.34
N PHE A 10 -17.42 -23.64 2.01
CA PHE A 10 -18.30 -22.62 1.40
C PHE A 10 -19.80 -22.89 1.57
N ALA A 11 -20.22 -24.13 1.83
CA ALA A 11 -21.61 -24.47 2.09
C ALA A 11 -22.10 -24.03 3.49
N LYS A 12 -21.18 -23.72 4.42
CA LYS A 12 -21.56 -23.32 5.78
C LYS A 12 -22.12 -21.90 5.80
N ARG A 13 -23.25 -21.72 6.49
CA ARG A 13 -23.84 -20.39 6.74
C ARG A 13 -22.85 -19.44 7.42
N SER A 14 -22.09 -19.92 8.40
CA SER A 14 -21.09 -19.10 9.10
C SER A 14 -19.96 -18.64 8.17
N SER A 15 -19.49 -19.50 7.26
CA SER A 15 -18.49 -19.15 6.25
C SER A 15 -19.05 -18.16 5.23
N GLN A 16 -20.28 -18.33 4.77
CA GLN A 16 -20.97 -17.38 3.88
C GLN A 16 -21.12 -16.00 4.53
N ILE A 17 -21.52 -15.95 5.80
CA ILE A 17 -21.63 -14.71 6.57
C ILE A 17 -20.25 -14.06 6.72
N ALA A 18 -19.21 -14.82 7.08
CA ALA A 18 -17.85 -14.29 7.22
C ALA A 18 -17.32 -13.69 5.89
N LEU A 19 -17.57 -14.36 4.77
CA LEU A 19 -17.19 -13.87 3.43
C LEU A 19 -18.00 -12.63 3.01
N LEU A 20 -19.29 -12.57 3.35
CA LEU A 20 -20.12 -11.39 3.09
C LEU A 20 -19.63 -10.19 3.92
N LEU A 21 -19.31 -10.41 5.20
CA LEU A 21 -18.74 -9.36 6.06
C LEU A 21 -17.39 -8.89 5.54
N LEU A 22 -16.52 -9.81 5.09
CA LEU A 22 -15.26 -9.46 4.41
C LEU A 22 -15.50 -8.58 3.19
N LEU A 23 -16.44 -8.97 2.32
CA LEU A 23 -16.77 -8.22 1.11
C LEU A 23 -17.24 -6.80 1.44
N VAL A 24 -18.22 -6.67 2.34
CA VAL A 24 -18.75 -5.36 2.76
C VAL A 24 -17.65 -4.49 3.36
N PHE A 25 -16.81 -5.08 4.23
CA PHE A 25 -15.72 -4.36 4.88
C PHE A 25 -14.65 -3.90 3.88
N VAL A 26 -14.25 -4.76 2.95
CA VAL A 26 -13.27 -4.43 1.90
C VAL A 26 -13.78 -3.30 1.00
N LEU A 27 -15.04 -3.37 0.56
CA LEU A 27 -15.64 -2.32 -0.26
C LEU A 27 -15.79 -1.01 0.52
N TYR A 28 -16.12 -1.08 1.81
CA TYR A 28 -16.14 0.08 2.69
C TYR A 28 -14.76 0.74 2.82
N LEU A 29 -13.70 -0.04 3.05
CA LEU A 29 -12.33 0.48 3.12
C LEU A 29 -11.88 1.10 1.79
N ALA A 30 -12.21 0.47 0.65
CA ALA A 30 -11.94 1.05 -0.67
C ALA A 30 -12.64 2.41 -0.81
N ARG A 31 -13.93 2.48 -0.44
CA ARG A 31 -14.73 3.70 -0.50
C ARG A 31 -14.19 4.81 0.42
N LEU A 32 -13.66 4.47 1.60
CA LEU A 32 -13.01 5.42 2.50
C LEU A 32 -11.76 6.03 1.85
N GLN A 33 -10.87 5.19 1.30
CA GLN A 33 -9.63 5.66 0.68
C GLN A 33 -9.89 6.60 -0.50
N ILE A 34 -10.94 6.31 -1.27
CA ILE A 34 -11.41 7.17 -2.35
C ILE A 34 -11.93 8.51 -1.80
N SER A 35 -12.79 8.53 -0.77
CA SER A 35 -13.28 9.79 -0.19
C SER A 35 -12.21 10.65 0.48
N TYR A 36 -11.17 10.04 1.05
CA TYR A 36 -10.09 10.78 1.69
C TYR A 36 -9.15 11.46 0.70
N MET A 37 -9.40 11.33 -0.61
CA MET A 37 -8.81 12.20 -1.61
C MET A 37 -9.69 13.43 -1.78
N VAL A 38 -9.19 14.57 -1.32
CA VAL A 38 -9.91 15.85 -1.32
C VAL A 38 -9.05 16.89 -2.01
N TRP A 39 -9.66 17.63 -2.95
CA TRP A 39 -9.09 18.82 -3.56
C TRP A 39 -9.95 20.02 -3.17
N ILE A 40 -9.32 21.10 -2.72
CA ILE A 40 -10.01 22.33 -2.32
C ILE A 40 -9.92 23.34 -3.46
N ASN A 41 -11.06 23.80 -3.97
CA ASN A 41 -11.11 24.84 -5.00
C ASN A 41 -10.84 26.23 -4.40
N GLU A 42 -10.54 27.21 -5.25
CA GLU A 42 -10.28 28.60 -4.83
C GLU A 42 -11.48 29.24 -4.11
N ASP A 43 -12.70 28.83 -4.44
CA ASP A 43 -13.94 29.26 -3.79
C ASP A 43 -14.22 28.55 -2.45
N GLY A 44 -13.33 27.64 -2.03
CA GLY A 44 -13.45 26.85 -0.80
C GLY A 44 -14.31 25.59 -0.93
N THR A 45 -14.84 25.28 -2.13
CA THR A 45 -15.59 24.03 -2.35
C THR A 45 -14.66 22.83 -2.46
N GLU A 46 -15.13 21.66 -2.02
CA GLU A 46 -14.35 20.42 -2.03
C GLU A 46 -14.75 19.51 -3.20
N LEU A 47 -13.76 19.05 -3.97
CA LEU A 47 -13.89 17.89 -4.84
C LEU A 47 -13.39 16.66 -4.08
N THR A 48 -14.03 15.51 -4.27
CA THR A 48 -13.61 14.26 -3.62
C THR A 48 -13.56 13.10 -4.61
N GLY A 49 -12.85 12.02 -4.24
CA GLY A 49 -12.78 10.80 -5.03
C GLY A 49 -12.22 11.03 -6.43
N LYS A 50 -12.88 10.46 -7.44
CA LYS A 50 -12.45 10.57 -8.84
C LYS A 50 -12.25 12.01 -9.33
N ALA A 51 -13.14 12.94 -8.99
CA ALA A 51 -13.02 14.34 -9.42
C ALA A 51 -11.77 15.01 -8.82
N ALA A 52 -11.49 14.76 -7.54
CA ALA A 52 -10.24 15.21 -6.92
C ALA A 52 -9.02 14.58 -7.60
N ALA A 53 -9.05 13.27 -7.88
CA ALA A 53 -7.97 12.56 -8.56
C ALA A 53 -7.69 13.10 -9.98
N GLU A 54 -8.73 13.46 -10.73
CA GLU A 54 -8.59 14.12 -12.03
C GLU A 54 -7.93 15.50 -11.88
N LYS A 55 -8.39 16.30 -10.90
CA LYS A 55 -7.82 17.62 -10.65
C LYS A 55 -6.36 17.57 -10.20
N PHE A 56 -6.01 16.66 -9.29
CA PHE A 56 -4.62 16.43 -8.91
C PHE A 56 -3.75 16.00 -10.10
N ARG A 57 -4.25 15.15 -11.01
CA ARG A 57 -3.48 14.73 -12.21
C ARG A 57 -3.26 15.88 -13.19
N GLU A 58 -4.27 16.72 -13.38
CA GLU A 58 -4.16 17.92 -14.23
C GLU A 58 -3.07 18.86 -13.70
N GLU A 59 -3.12 19.16 -12.39
CA GLU A 59 -2.24 20.13 -11.75
C GLU A 59 -0.82 19.58 -11.51
N ALA A 60 -0.71 18.31 -11.13
CA ALA A 60 0.57 17.61 -11.02
C ALA A 60 1.23 17.41 -12.39
N GLY A 61 0.43 17.36 -13.46
CA GLY A 61 0.91 17.18 -14.84
C GLY A 61 1.93 18.21 -15.27
N ARG A 62 1.87 19.43 -14.73
CA ARG A 62 2.87 20.50 -14.97
C ARG A 62 4.27 20.12 -14.50
N TRP A 63 4.35 19.27 -13.48
CA TRP A 63 5.60 18.89 -12.85
C TRP A 63 6.17 17.56 -13.35
N TYR A 64 5.45 16.86 -14.25
CA TYR A 64 5.84 15.52 -14.70
C TYR A 64 7.19 15.47 -15.38
N GLY A 65 7.86 14.32 -15.25
CA GLY A 65 9.18 14.07 -15.79
C GLY A 65 10.29 14.39 -14.78
N PRO A 66 11.54 14.54 -15.24
CA PRO A 66 12.67 14.68 -14.34
C PRO A 66 12.56 15.96 -13.51
N LEU A 67 12.78 15.86 -12.20
CA LEU A 67 12.85 16.98 -11.26
C LEU A 67 14.23 17.63 -11.34
N SER A 68 14.51 18.32 -12.46
CA SER A 68 15.76 19.06 -12.62
C SER A 68 15.86 20.20 -11.60
N GLU A 69 17.08 20.73 -11.44
CA GLU A 69 17.33 21.88 -10.57
C GLU A 69 16.42 23.06 -10.91
N GLU A 70 16.19 23.32 -12.20
CA GLU A 70 15.32 24.41 -12.65
C GLU A 70 13.86 24.19 -12.22
N LYS A 71 13.35 22.96 -12.29
CA LYS A 71 11.99 22.65 -11.81
C LYS A 71 11.88 22.77 -10.29
N ILE A 72 12.91 22.35 -9.57
CA ILE A 72 12.93 22.51 -8.10
C ILE A 72 12.93 24.00 -7.74
N ALA A 73 13.75 24.81 -8.42
CA ALA A 73 13.77 26.27 -8.27
C ALA A 73 12.40 26.90 -8.60
N GLU A 74 11.72 26.42 -9.64
CA GLU A 74 10.37 26.87 -9.99
C GLU A 74 9.34 26.54 -8.90
N VAL A 75 9.37 25.33 -8.33
CA VAL A 75 8.49 24.93 -7.20
C VAL A 75 8.75 25.79 -5.96
N ILE A 76 10.02 26.10 -5.66
CA ILE A 76 10.38 27.00 -4.56
C ILE A 76 9.78 28.39 -4.81
N SER A 77 10.02 28.95 -6.01
CA SER A 77 9.52 30.28 -6.39
C SER A 77 8.00 30.38 -6.39
N GLN A 78 7.28 29.33 -6.79
CA GLN A 78 5.82 29.35 -6.87
C GLN A 78 5.18 29.35 -5.47
N GLY A 79 5.83 28.77 -4.47
CA GLY A 79 5.23 28.57 -3.16
C GLY A 79 4.27 27.38 -3.12
N TYR A 80 3.44 27.32 -2.07
CA TYR A 80 2.52 26.20 -1.85
C TYR A 80 1.39 26.16 -2.88
N HIS A 81 1.24 25.02 -3.56
CA HIS A 81 0.07 24.68 -4.36
C HIS A 81 -0.29 23.21 -4.15
N GLN A 82 -1.57 22.86 -4.17
CA GLN A 82 -1.99 21.47 -3.95
C GLN A 82 -1.37 20.50 -4.98
N GLY A 83 -1.18 20.94 -6.23
CA GLY A 83 -0.56 20.16 -7.29
C GLY A 83 0.97 19.98 -7.19
N ASN A 84 1.66 20.76 -6.37
CA ASN A 84 3.12 20.63 -6.14
C ASN A 84 3.47 20.09 -4.74
N ARG A 85 2.46 19.73 -3.93
CA ARG A 85 2.61 19.36 -2.52
C ARG A 85 3.62 18.23 -2.30
N GLU A 86 3.60 17.21 -3.16
CA GLU A 86 4.53 16.07 -3.07
C GLU A 86 5.97 16.51 -3.26
N ILE A 87 6.24 17.37 -4.24
CA ILE A 87 7.58 17.91 -4.49
C ILE A 87 8.00 18.82 -3.33
N ARG A 88 7.09 19.63 -2.79
CA ARG A 88 7.36 20.43 -1.58
C ARG A 88 7.68 19.59 -0.36
N MET A 89 7.06 18.41 -0.22
CA MET A 89 7.39 17.45 0.83
C MET A 89 8.80 16.87 0.66
N LEU A 90 9.21 16.58 -0.58
CA LEU A 90 10.60 16.19 -0.87
C LEU A 90 11.58 17.31 -0.53
N LEU A 91 11.23 18.58 -0.80
CA LEU A 91 12.03 19.73 -0.39
C LEU A 91 12.16 19.79 1.14
N THR A 92 11.07 19.56 1.87
CA THR A 92 11.12 19.48 3.34
C THR A 92 12.06 18.38 3.81
N TRP A 93 12.05 17.20 3.19
CA TRP A 93 12.95 16.10 3.55
C TRP A 93 14.40 16.36 3.16
N SER A 94 14.61 17.11 2.08
CA SER A 94 15.94 17.47 1.59
C SER A 94 16.58 18.56 2.46
N PHE A 95 15.86 19.61 2.84
CA PHE A 95 16.44 20.74 3.59
C PHE A 95 16.18 20.67 5.10
N GLY A 96 15.15 19.96 5.53
CA GLY A 96 14.76 19.82 6.94
C GLY A 96 15.26 18.52 7.59
N GLY A 97 15.83 17.59 6.83
CA GLY A 97 16.27 16.28 7.32
C GLY A 97 15.27 15.16 7.04
N PHE A 98 15.74 13.92 7.18
CA PHE A 98 15.03 12.73 6.74
C PHE A 98 13.66 12.60 7.44
N ARG A 99 12.57 12.59 6.66
CA ARG A 99 11.16 12.49 7.12
C ARG A 99 10.69 13.68 7.98
N ASN A 100 11.33 14.85 7.87
CA ASN A 100 10.82 16.07 8.49
C ASN A 100 9.44 16.46 7.89
N THR A 101 8.55 17.00 8.71
CA THR A 101 7.21 17.45 8.31
C THR A 101 7.00 18.95 8.48
N ASP A 102 8.02 19.69 8.92
CA ASP A 102 7.95 21.13 9.11
C ASP A 102 7.98 21.88 7.77
N SER A 103 6.81 22.32 7.32
CA SER A 103 6.65 23.05 6.06
C SER A 103 7.35 24.41 6.06
N ALA A 104 7.62 24.99 7.23
CA ALA A 104 8.30 26.29 7.34
C ALA A 104 9.70 26.25 6.72
N VAL A 105 10.36 25.07 6.75
CA VAL A 105 11.66 24.88 6.10
C VAL A 105 11.54 25.14 4.60
N THR A 106 10.53 24.56 3.93
CA THR A 106 10.34 24.76 2.49
C THR A 106 9.92 26.19 2.16
N ASP A 107 9.17 26.84 3.05
CA ASP A 107 8.73 28.22 2.87
C ASP A 107 9.87 29.25 3.04
N SER A 108 10.97 28.86 3.70
CA SER A 108 12.18 29.70 3.84
C SER A 108 13.18 29.58 2.69
N LEU A 109 12.99 28.63 1.77
CA LEU A 109 13.93 28.39 0.68
C LEU A 109 13.86 29.49 -0.39
N VAL A 110 15.00 29.74 -1.03
CA VAL A 110 15.10 30.58 -2.22
C VAL A 110 15.45 29.72 -3.44
N PRO A 111 15.11 30.14 -4.68
CA PRO A 111 15.34 29.33 -5.88
C PRO A 111 16.79 28.85 -6.05
N GLU A 112 17.76 29.63 -5.56
CA GLU A 112 19.19 29.30 -5.59
C GLU A 112 19.55 28.08 -4.73
N ASP A 113 18.74 27.74 -3.73
CA ASP A 113 18.96 26.56 -2.88
C ASP A 113 18.77 25.25 -3.66
N ALA A 114 18.08 25.27 -4.80
CA ALA A 114 17.76 24.10 -5.62
C ALA A 114 18.99 23.25 -6.00
N VAL A 115 20.16 23.88 -6.20
CA VAL A 115 21.45 23.20 -6.46
C VAL A 115 21.73 22.09 -5.45
N SER A 116 21.40 22.32 -4.17
CA SER A 116 21.74 21.40 -3.08
C SER A 116 20.74 20.27 -2.89
N PHE A 117 19.63 20.26 -3.64
CA PHE A 117 18.51 19.35 -3.40
C PHE A 117 18.90 17.87 -3.44
N TYR A 118 19.66 17.45 -4.46
CA TYR A 118 20.07 16.05 -4.61
C TYR A 118 21.24 15.68 -3.68
N ASP A 119 22.18 16.60 -3.49
CA ASP A 119 23.31 16.41 -2.56
C ASP A 119 22.85 16.16 -1.13
N ASN A 120 21.79 16.86 -0.71
CA ASN A 120 21.23 16.71 0.63
C ASN A 120 20.57 15.34 0.84
N ARG A 121 20.09 14.66 -0.21
CA ARG A 121 19.37 13.38 -0.10
C ARG A 121 20.22 12.32 0.59
N VAL A 122 21.44 12.09 0.10
CA VAL A 122 22.34 11.06 0.64
C VAL A 122 22.89 11.48 2.00
N LYS A 123 23.26 12.76 2.16
CA LYS A 123 23.75 13.32 3.43
C LYS A 123 22.73 13.15 4.56
N ASN A 124 21.45 13.44 4.29
CA ASN A 124 20.39 13.30 5.29
C ASN A 124 20.12 11.85 5.64
N LEU A 125 20.16 10.94 4.67
CA LEU A 125 20.04 9.50 4.95
C LEU A 125 21.18 9.03 5.86
N GLN A 126 22.43 9.38 5.53
CA GLN A 126 23.59 9.01 6.33
C GLN A 126 23.49 9.53 7.76
N LYS A 127 23.12 10.81 7.92
CA LYS A 127 22.89 11.43 9.23
C LYS A 127 21.80 10.69 10.02
N TRP A 128 20.65 10.43 9.39
CA TRP A 128 19.55 9.71 10.03
C TRP A 128 19.94 8.29 10.45
N LEU A 129 20.68 7.55 9.60
CA LEU A 129 21.16 6.20 9.94
C LEU A 129 22.15 6.20 11.11
N GLN A 130 22.96 7.26 11.26
CA GLN A 130 23.82 7.43 12.43
C GLN A 130 22.99 7.67 13.70
N GLU A 131 21.95 8.51 13.62
CA GLU A 131 21.03 8.79 14.73
C GLU A 131 20.24 7.56 15.19
N MET A 132 19.93 6.64 14.27
CA MET A 132 19.24 5.36 14.59
C MET A 132 20.14 4.38 15.38
N GLY A 133 21.43 4.66 15.54
CA GLY A 133 22.33 3.89 16.39
C GLY A 133 22.39 2.40 16.00
N THR A 134 21.98 1.52 16.92
CA THR A 134 22.04 0.05 16.77
C THR A 134 20.76 -0.56 16.21
N TRP A 135 19.79 0.23 15.75
CA TRP A 135 18.55 -0.29 15.16
C TRP A 135 18.79 -0.98 13.81
N TYR A 136 19.92 -0.67 13.16
CA TYR A 136 20.36 -1.26 11.91
C TYR A 136 21.80 -1.75 12.07
N THR A 137 22.07 -2.91 11.49
CA THR A 137 23.43 -3.43 11.30
C THR A 137 24.21 -2.57 10.31
N ASP A 138 25.53 -2.62 10.35
CA ASP A 138 26.37 -1.84 9.42
C ASP A 138 26.13 -2.25 7.97
N GLY A 139 25.90 -3.55 7.71
CA GLY A 139 25.53 -4.04 6.38
C GLY A 139 24.17 -3.52 5.88
N GLU A 140 23.18 -3.35 6.77
CA GLU A 140 21.90 -2.73 6.40
C GLU A 140 22.05 -1.24 6.09
N LYS A 141 22.86 -0.52 6.88
CA LYS A 141 23.14 0.90 6.64
C LYS A 141 23.85 1.11 5.30
N GLU A 142 24.91 0.34 5.03
CA GLU A 142 25.62 0.36 3.75
C GLU A 142 24.71 0.00 2.58
N PHE A 143 23.86 -1.01 2.74
CA PHE A 143 22.88 -1.38 1.72
C PHE A 143 21.93 -0.22 1.39
N MET A 144 21.37 0.46 2.40
CA MET A 144 20.46 1.59 2.19
C MET A 144 21.16 2.76 1.52
N ILE A 145 22.38 3.09 1.93
CA ILE A 145 23.19 4.16 1.32
C ILE A 145 23.48 3.84 -0.13
N ALA A 146 23.98 2.63 -0.43
CA ALA A 146 24.29 2.20 -1.78
C ALA A 146 23.05 2.23 -2.69
N ARG A 147 21.86 1.89 -2.16
CA ARG A 147 20.60 1.99 -2.90
C ARG A 147 20.24 3.44 -3.23
N TYR A 148 20.45 4.36 -2.30
CA TYR A 148 20.23 5.78 -2.55
C TYR A 148 21.23 6.34 -3.56
N GLU A 149 22.50 5.95 -3.49
CA GLU A 149 23.54 6.42 -4.44
C GLU A 149 23.34 5.85 -5.85
N ALA A 150 22.81 4.63 -5.98
CA ALA A 150 22.56 3.99 -7.26
C ALA A 150 21.32 4.53 -8.02
N MET A 151 20.50 5.38 -7.38
CA MET A 151 19.32 5.97 -8.04
C MET A 151 19.75 7.00 -9.08
N GLU A 152 19.30 6.84 -10.33
CA GLU A 152 19.53 7.82 -11.39
C GLU A 152 18.88 9.16 -11.03
N THR A 153 19.67 10.24 -11.07
CA THR A 153 19.21 11.61 -10.85
C THR A 153 19.30 12.43 -12.14
N PRO A 154 18.34 13.33 -12.41
CA PRO A 154 17.21 13.70 -11.57
C PRO A 154 16.08 12.66 -11.56
N LEU A 155 15.46 12.50 -10.39
CA LEU A 155 14.32 11.59 -10.18
C LEU A 155 13.11 12.07 -10.99
N ALA A 156 12.41 11.13 -11.64
CA ALA A 156 11.20 11.45 -12.40
C ALA A 156 9.98 11.54 -11.48
N TYR A 157 9.23 12.63 -11.60
CA TYR A 157 7.97 12.83 -10.92
C TYR A 157 6.79 12.47 -11.82
N GLN A 158 5.83 11.75 -11.24
CA GLN A 158 4.52 11.51 -11.82
C GLN A 158 3.49 11.37 -10.70
N TYR A 159 2.22 11.66 -11.00
CA TYR A 159 1.12 11.39 -10.09
C TYR A 159 1.11 9.93 -9.65
N ALA A 160 1.29 9.68 -8.36
CA ALA A 160 1.29 8.35 -7.74
C ALA A 160 0.26 8.22 -6.59
N ASN A 161 -0.63 9.20 -6.42
CA ASN A 161 -1.61 9.22 -5.30
C ASN A 161 -2.51 7.98 -5.24
N GLY A 162 -2.87 7.40 -6.40
CA GLY A 162 -3.63 6.15 -6.44
C GLY A 162 -2.90 5.00 -5.72
N TRP A 163 -1.59 4.87 -5.94
CA TRP A 163 -0.74 3.90 -5.24
C TRP A 163 -0.59 4.24 -3.76
N GLN A 164 -0.37 5.51 -3.42
CA GLN A 164 -0.25 5.94 -2.02
C GLN A 164 -1.52 5.64 -1.21
N LYS A 165 -2.70 5.91 -1.76
CA LYS A 165 -3.99 5.61 -1.14
C LYS A 165 -4.26 4.11 -1.03
N ALA A 166 -3.95 3.34 -2.08
CA ALA A 166 -4.05 1.87 -2.05
C ALA A 166 -3.11 1.25 -1.00
N ALA A 167 -1.87 1.73 -0.90
CA ALA A 167 -0.89 1.26 0.09
C ALA A 167 -1.32 1.63 1.52
N SER A 168 -1.82 2.85 1.72
CA SER A 168 -2.26 3.33 3.04
C SER A 168 -3.40 2.50 3.62
N GLY A 169 -4.37 2.07 2.80
CA GLY A 169 -5.49 1.24 3.25
C GLY A 169 -5.23 -0.27 3.25
N ALA A 170 -4.14 -0.74 2.63
CA ALA A 170 -3.83 -2.17 2.51
C ALA A 170 -3.67 -2.87 3.86
N SER A 171 -3.11 -2.19 4.88
CA SER A 171 -2.91 -2.74 6.21
C SER A 171 -4.24 -3.14 6.89
N GLY A 172 -5.27 -2.31 6.76
CA GLY A 172 -6.62 -2.60 7.29
C GLY A 172 -7.27 -3.80 6.61
N VAL A 173 -7.10 -3.93 5.29
CA VAL A 173 -7.59 -5.08 4.52
C VAL A 173 -6.87 -6.36 4.92
N GLN A 174 -5.55 -6.31 5.06
CA GLN A 174 -4.73 -7.45 5.46
C GLN A 174 -5.14 -8.00 6.84
N MET A 175 -5.41 -7.12 7.80
CA MET A 175 -5.86 -7.54 9.14
C MET A 175 -7.16 -8.35 9.08
N PHE A 176 -8.16 -7.89 8.32
CA PHE A 176 -9.45 -8.57 8.23
C PHE A 176 -9.37 -9.86 7.40
N LEU A 177 -8.53 -9.88 6.35
CA LEU A 177 -8.23 -11.09 5.59
C LEU A 177 -7.60 -12.17 6.47
N LEU A 178 -6.66 -11.82 7.35
CA LEU A 178 -6.05 -12.77 8.30
C LEU A 178 -7.11 -13.38 9.23
N LEU A 179 -7.99 -12.55 9.79
CA LEU A 179 -9.07 -13.02 10.68
C LEU A 179 -10.04 -13.98 9.96
N VAL A 180 -10.51 -13.60 8.78
CA VAL A 180 -11.50 -14.40 8.02
C VAL A 180 -10.87 -15.69 7.49
N THR A 181 -9.65 -15.63 6.94
CA THR A 181 -8.97 -16.85 6.46
C THR A 181 -8.65 -17.81 7.60
N GLY A 182 -8.19 -17.31 8.75
CA GLY A 182 -7.97 -18.13 9.96
C GLY A 182 -9.27 -18.82 10.43
N PHE A 183 -10.37 -18.07 10.48
CA PHE A 183 -11.69 -18.63 10.78
C PHE A 183 -12.10 -19.73 9.80
N LEU A 184 -11.99 -19.49 8.50
CA LEU A 184 -12.40 -20.46 7.48
C LEU A 184 -11.57 -21.75 7.52
N VAL A 185 -10.26 -21.64 7.77
CA VAL A 185 -9.33 -22.79 7.83
C VAL A 185 -9.56 -23.63 9.09
N SER A 186 -9.94 -23.02 10.22
CA SER A 186 -10.21 -23.75 11.47
C SER A 186 -11.26 -24.88 11.30
N GLY A 187 -12.21 -24.67 10.40
CA GLY A 187 -13.29 -25.61 10.10
C GLY A 187 -12.91 -26.78 9.19
N ILE A 188 -11.71 -26.81 8.60
CA ILE A 188 -11.30 -27.86 7.64
C ILE A 188 -11.01 -29.19 8.35
N PHE A 189 -10.36 -29.13 9.52
CA PHE A 189 -9.94 -30.31 10.30
C PHE A 189 -10.86 -30.63 11.47
N SER A 190 -11.45 -29.62 12.10
CA SER A 190 -12.23 -29.79 13.33
C SER A 190 -13.59 -30.46 13.10
N GLU A 191 -14.04 -30.52 11.84
CA GLU A 191 -15.40 -30.94 11.51
C GLU A 191 -15.59 -32.46 11.60
N GLU A 192 -14.60 -33.25 11.22
CA GLU A 192 -14.65 -34.71 11.32
C GLU A 192 -14.72 -35.18 12.78
N TYR A 193 -14.11 -34.43 13.71
CA TYR A 193 -14.25 -34.70 15.14
C TYR A 193 -15.66 -34.36 15.61
N ARG A 194 -16.22 -33.23 15.17
CA ARG A 194 -17.57 -32.79 15.54
C ARG A 194 -18.67 -33.74 15.05
N THR A 195 -18.53 -34.31 13.85
CA THR A 195 -19.52 -35.25 13.28
C THR A 195 -19.30 -36.70 13.72
N GLY A 196 -18.27 -36.98 14.53
CA GLY A 196 -17.87 -38.35 14.90
C GLY A 196 -17.27 -39.16 13.75
N ALA A 197 -17.08 -38.55 12.57
CA ALA A 197 -16.54 -39.20 11.39
C ALA A 197 -15.03 -39.46 11.47
N SER A 198 -14.33 -38.90 12.47
CA SER A 198 -12.87 -39.01 12.62
C SER A 198 -12.38 -40.47 12.71
N ALA A 199 -13.08 -41.34 13.44
CA ALA A 199 -12.74 -42.76 13.55
C ALA A 199 -12.84 -43.49 12.21
N VAL A 200 -13.89 -43.21 11.43
CA VAL A 200 -14.07 -43.76 10.07
C VAL A 200 -13.01 -43.18 9.14
N PHE A 201 -12.78 -41.86 9.17
CA PHE A 201 -11.82 -41.18 8.33
C PHE A 201 -10.41 -41.76 8.49
N PHE A 202 -9.92 -41.87 9.73
CA PHE A 202 -8.56 -42.33 10.01
C PHE A 202 -8.37 -43.86 9.97
N SER A 203 -9.44 -44.66 9.92
CA SER A 203 -9.36 -46.11 9.72
C SER A 203 -9.33 -46.52 8.25
N THR A 204 -9.66 -45.62 7.32
CA THR A 204 -9.54 -45.90 5.87
C THR A 204 -8.08 -45.89 5.37
N ALA A 205 -7.79 -46.71 4.36
CA ALA A 205 -6.45 -46.85 3.76
C ALA A 205 -5.85 -45.52 3.26
N LEU A 206 -6.69 -44.56 2.85
CA LEU A 206 -6.26 -43.26 2.33
C LEU A 206 -6.41 -42.11 3.33
N GLY A 207 -7.02 -42.35 4.49
CA GLY A 207 -7.38 -41.33 5.48
C GLY A 207 -6.19 -40.56 6.02
N ARG A 208 -5.19 -41.29 6.55
CA ARG A 208 -4.00 -40.69 7.17
C ARG A 208 -3.06 -40.00 6.18
N ASN A 209 -3.07 -40.43 4.92
CA ASN A 209 -2.15 -39.93 3.89
C ASN A 209 -2.87 -38.97 2.93
N ARG A 210 -3.54 -39.52 1.90
CA ARG A 210 -4.09 -38.72 0.80
C ARG A 210 -5.21 -37.77 1.26
N ALA A 211 -6.02 -38.17 2.23
CA ALA A 211 -7.12 -37.33 2.72
C ALA A 211 -6.61 -36.18 3.60
N THR A 212 -5.65 -36.43 4.50
CA THR A 212 -4.93 -35.36 5.23
C THR A 212 -4.25 -34.38 4.26
N ALA A 213 -3.55 -34.89 3.25
CA ALA A 213 -2.92 -34.04 2.23
C ALA A 213 -3.95 -33.22 1.43
N ALA A 214 -5.12 -33.77 1.13
CA ALA A 214 -6.20 -33.05 0.47
C ALA A 214 -6.74 -31.89 1.32
N LYS A 215 -6.82 -32.05 2.65
CA LYS A 215 -7.20 -30.97 3.58
C LYS A 215 -6.18 -29.84 3.60
N ILE A 216 -4.89 -30.18 3.67
CA ILE A 216 -3.80 -29.17 3.62
C ILE A 216 -3.86 -28.40 2.30
N LYS A 217 -3.98 -29.10 1.17
CA LYS A 217 -4.11 -28.47 -0.16
C LYS A 217 -5.35 -27.59 -0.25
N ALA A 218 -6.49 -28.03 0.30
CA ALA A 218 -7.71 -27.23 0.34
C ALA A 218 -7.53 -25.95 1.18
N GLY A 219 -6.87 -26.05 2.34
CA GLY A 219 -6.56 -24.90 3.19
C GLY A 219 -5.66 -23.88 2.48
N LEU A 220 -4.58 -24.32 1.85
CA LEU A 220 -3.68 -23.44 1.09
C LEU A 220 -4.41 -22.74 -0.07
N LEU A 221 -5.15 -23.51 -0.88
CA LEU A 221 -5.94 -22.95 -2.00
C LEU A 221 -6.98 -21.95 -1.52
N LEU A 222 -7.66 -22.24 -0.41
CA LEU A 222 -8.65 -21.37 0.21
C LEU A 222 -8.01 -20.04 0.65
N ILE A 223 -6.92 -20.10 1.40
CA ILE A 223 -6.21 -18.90 1.88
C ILE A 223 -5.76 -18.05 0.68
N THR A 224 -5.06 -18.66 -0.28
CA THR A 224 -4.56 -17.95 -1.47
C THR A 224 -5.70 -17.29 -2.24
N THR A 225 -6.79 -18.03 -2.50
CA THR A 225 -7.91 -17.50 -3.28
C THR A 225 -8.62 -16.37 -2.54
N VAL A 226 -8.94 -16.53 -1.26
CA VAL A 226 -9.65 -15.52 -0.47
C VAL A 226 -8.79 -14.28 -0.27
N TYR A 227 -7.49 -14.45 -0.01
CA TYR A 227 -6.54 -13.36 0.14
C TYR A 227 -6.46 -12.51 -1.13
N TRP A 228 -6.14 -13.12 -2.27
CA TRP A 228 -6.00 -12.38 -3.54
C TRP A 228 -7.33 -11.80 -4.01
N SER A 229 -8.45 -12.50 -3.83
CA SER A 229 -9.77 -11.96 -4.20
C SER A 229 -10.15 -10.77 -3.34
N GLY A 230 -9.96 -10.83 -2.02
CA GLY A 230 -10.26 -9.70 -1.14
C GLY A 230 -9.34 -8.51 -1.40
N PHE A 231 -8.05 -8.74 -1.65
CA PHE A 231 -7.12 -7.67 -2.00
C PHE A 231 -7.48 -7.05 -3.36
N ALA A 232 -7.83 -7.85 -4.37
CA ALA A 232 -8.29 -7.34 -5.65
C ALA A 232 -9.61 -6.54 -5.54
N LEU A 233 -10.59 -7.04 -4.76
CA LEU A 233 -11.84 -6.34 -4.50
C LEU A 233 -11.66 -5.00 -3.78
N TYR A 234 -10.57 -4.85 -3.02
CA TYR A 234 -10.17 -3.58 -2.43
C TYR A 234 -9.47 -2.67 -3.45
N SER A 235 -8.42 -3.17 -4.11
CA SER A 235 -7.52 -2.36 -4.92
C SER A 235 -8.14 -1.93 -6.25
N VAL A 236 -8.96 -2.78 -6.89
CA VAL A 236 -9.55 -2.47 -8.21
C VAL A 236 -10.42 -1.21 -8.18
N PRO A 237 -11.39 -1.04 -7.25
CA PRO A 237 -12.15 0.21 -7.15
C PRO A 237 -11.27 1.44 -6.89
N VAL A 238 -10.26 1.32 -6.00
CA VAL A 238 -9.34 2.42 -5.70
C VAL A 238 -8.59 2.85 -6.96
N PHE A 239 -8.04 1.91 -7.72
CA PHE A 239 -7.31 2.22 -8.96
C PHE A 239 -8.21 2.68 -10.10
N MET A 240 -9.44 2.18 -10.20
CA MET A 240 -10.41 2.64 -11.19
C MET A 240 -10.77 4.12 -11.00
N GLU A 241 -10.88 4.58 -9.75
CA GLU A 241 -11.24 5.98 -9.47
C GLU A 241 -10.03 6.90 -9.38
N LEU A 242 -8.94 6.45 -8.75
CA LEU A 242 -7.78 7.30 -8.45
C LEU A 242 -6.66 7.19 -9.49
N GLY A 243 -6.67 6.16 -10.35
CA GLY A 243 -5.65 5.92 -11.38
C GLY A 243 -4.47 5.07 -10.91
N THR A 244 -3.68 4.60 -11.89
CA THR A 244 -2.52 3.69 -11.70
C THR A 244 -1.19 4.29 -12.18
N GLY A 245 -1.16 5.58 -12.51
CA GLY A 245 0.07 6.28 -12.90
C GLY A 245 1.10 6.31 -11.77
N GLY A 246 2.38 6.51 -12.11
CA GLY A 246 3.46 6.66 -11.15
C GLY A 246 3.86 5.36 -10.44
N ALA A 247 3.58 4.20 -11.02
CA ALA A 247 3.97 2.90 -10.44
C ALA A 247 5.50 2.70 -10.41
N ASP A 248 6.20 3.36 -11.34
CA ASP A 248 7.64 3.43 -11.51
C ASP A 248 8.26 4.66 -10.84
N CYS A 249 7.44 5.52 -10.22
CA CYS A 249 7.88 6.69 -9.49
C CYS A 249 8.70 6.25 -8.26
N MET A 250 9.95 6.68 -8.17
CA MET A 250 10.85 6.35 -7.06
C MET A 250 10.73 7.32 -5.87
N ILE A 251 9.81 8.26 -5.94
CA ILE A 251 9.54 9.33 -4.96
C ILE A 251 8.10 9.30 -4.46
#